data_AF-A0A6G5A2S0-F1
#
_entry.id   AF-A0A6G5A2S0-F1
#
_cell.length_a   1.000
_cell.length_b   1.000
_cell.length_c   1.000
_cell.angle_alpha   90.00
_cell.angle_beta   90.00
_cell.angle_gamma   90.00
#
_symmetry.space_group_name_H-M   'P 1'
#
loop_
_entity.id
_entity.type
_entity.pdbx_description
1 polymer ?
#
loop_
_entity_poly.entity_id
_entity_poly.type
_entity_poly.pdbx_seq_one_letter_code
_entity_poly.pdbx_strand_id
1 'polypeptide(L)'
;MAHMAALFFLSVIPVQLAYLVDDTCEGRGYICITFYQCEVNKTLPFKGCHGWKNCCDHPEYAKCHHRGGTCKSECPKSDIEHPYGRCPTEQEKCCLTFGQKSNRW
;
A
#
# COMPACT_ATOMS: atom_id res chain seq x y z
N MET A 1 60.32 17.13 -6.18
CA MET A 1 60.31 15.88 -5.39
C MET A 1 59.45 16.11 -4.17
N ALA A 2 58.57 15.15 -3.87
CA ALA A 2 57.65 15.08 -2.72
C ALA A 2 56.48 16.10 -2.79
N HIS A 3 55.20 15.74 -2.61
CA HIS A 3 54.62 14.68 -1.81
C HIS A 3 53.43 14.00 -2.51
N MET A 4 53.51 12.68 -2.59
CA MET A 4 52.36 11.78 -2.69
C MET A 4 51.62 11.82 -1.36
N ALA A 5 50.33 12.14 -1.36
CA ALA A 5 49.37 11.56 -0.41
C ALA A 5 47.94 12.01 -0.74
N ALA A 6 47.05 11.02 -0.68
CA ALA A 6 45.73 11.12 -0.06
C ALA A 6 44.62 11.84 -0.87
N LEU A 7 43.46 11.26 -1.18
CA LEU A 7 42.85 10.00 -0.79
C LEU A 7 41.91 9.52 -1.91
N PHE A 8 42.02 8.22 -2.21
CA PHE A 8 40.97 7.42 -2.82
C PHE A 8 39.75 7.39 -1.88
N PHE A 9 38.73 8.23 -2.07
CA PHE A 9 37.42 8.03 -1.43
C PHE A 9 36.27 8.64 -2.26
N LEU A 10 36.18 8.25 -3.54
CA LEU A 10 34.96 8.48 -4.33
C LEU A 10 34.45 7.17 -4.93
N SER A 11 34.39 6.12 -4.13
CA SER A 11 33.45 5.01 -4.38
C SER A 11 32.15 5.34 -3.67
N VAL A 12 31.42 6.32 -4.19
CA VAL A 12 30.02 6.52 -3.82
C VAL A 12 29.27 5.33 -4.41
N ILE A 13 29.05 4.33 -3.56
CA ILE A 13 28.20 3.18 -3.89
C ILE A 13 26.83 3.76 -4.29
N PRO A 14 26.36 3.61 -5.53
CA PRO A 14 24.96 3.87 -5.82
C PRO A 14 24.20 2.78 -5.08
N VAL A 15 23.68 3.13 -3.90
CA VAL A 15 22.68 2.32 -3.20
C VAL A 15 21.53 2.19 -4.19
N GLN A 16 21.48 1.06 -4.87
CA GLN A 16 20.35 0.69 -5.71
C GLN A 16 19.16 0.55 -4.78
N LEU A 17 18.43 1.64 -4.59
CA LEU A 17 17.10 1.61 -4.00
C LEU A 17 16.19 0.97 -5.04
N ALA A 18 16.28 -0.35 -5.17
CA ALA A 18 15.30 -1.15 -5.87
C ALA A 18 14.00 -0.99 -5.09
N TYR A 19 13.18 -0.02 -5.50
CA TYR A 19 11.82 0.14 -5.00
C TYR A 19 11.11 -1.17 -5.29
N LEU A 20 10.87 -1.98 -4.26
CA LEU A 20 10.20 -3.26 -4.42
C LEU A 20 8.78 -2.95 -4.86
N VAL A 21 8.51 -3.05 -6.16
CA VAL A 21 7.17 -2.90 -6.71
C VAL A 21 6.35 -4.05 -6.15
N ASP A 22 5.42 -3.73 -5.26
CA ASP A 22 4.52 -4.71 -4.67
C ASP A 22 3.61 -5.29 -5.77
N ASP A 23 3.88 -6.53 -6.16
CA ASP A 23 3.20 -7.22 -7.23
C ASP A 23 1.93 -7.96 -6.78
N THR A 24 1.52 -7.78 -5.52
CA THR A 24 0.28 -8.33 -4.95
C THR A 24 -0.96 -7.66 -5.54
N CYS A 25 -2.12 -8.28 -5.30
CA CYS A 25 -3.43 -7.73 -5.64
C CYS A 25 -3.59 -6.27 -5.21
N GLU A 26 -3.32 -5.97 -3.94
CA GLU A 26 -3.51 -4.64 -3.38
C GLU A 26 -2.40 -3.67 -3.81
N GLY A 27 -1.16 -4.15 -3.96
CA GLY A 27 -0.06 -3.38 -4.55
C GLY A 27 -0.34 -2.92 -5.98
N ARG A 28 -1.07 -3.71 -6.74
CA ARG A 28 -1.58 -3.35 -8.09
C ARG A 28 -2.83 -2.46 -8.06
N GLY A 29 -3.36 -2.15 -6.89
CA GLY A 29 -4.51 -1.25 -6.72
C GLY A 29 -5.86 -1.93 -6.81
N TYR A 30 -5.91 -3.26 -6.72
CA TYR A 30 -7.13 -4.05 -6.59
C TYR A 30 -7.45 -4.32 -5.11
N ILE A 31 -8.48 -5.12 -4.84
CA ILE A 31 -8.86 -5.44 -3.47
C ILE A 31 -8.99 -6.96 -3.24
N CYS A 32 -8.58 -7.39 -2.06
CA CYS A 32 -8.84 -8.72 -1.54
C CYS A 32 -10.18 -8.76 -0.80
N ILE A 33 -11.22 -9.28 -1.46
CA ILE A 33 -12.56 -9.49 -0.89
C ILE A 33 -12.95 -10.96 -0.93
N THR A 34 -14.00 -11.32 -0.21
CA THR A 34 -14.46 -12.72 -0.22
C THR A 34 -14.97 -13.12 -1.61
N PHE A 35 -14.77 -14.39 -1.97
CA PHE A 35 -15.09 -14.91 -3.30
C PHE A 35 -16.57 -14.74 -3.71
N TYR A 36 -17.50 -14.65 -2.74
CA TYR A 36 -18.92 -14.43 -3.00
C TYR A 36 -19.30 -12.96 -3.18
N GLN A 37 -18.43 -12.02 -2.80
CA GLN A 37 -18.62 -10.58 -3.02
C GLN A 37 -18.01 -10.11 -4.33
N CYS A 38 -17.09 -10.88 -4.91
CA CYS A 38 -16.50 -10.59 -6.20
C CYS A 38 -17.30 -11.29 -7.30
N GLU A 39 -17.80 -10.52 -8.27
CA GLU A 39 -18.36 -11.12 -9.49
C GLU A 39 -17.28 -11.94 -10.22
N VAL A 40 -17.64 -13.09 -10.80
CA VAL A 40 -16.67 -14.01 -11.42
C VAL A 40 -15.88 -13.33 -12.56
N ASN A 41 -16.52 -12.45 -13.32
CA ASN A 41 -15.90 -11.66 -14.39
C ASN A 41 -14.93 -10.57 -13.90
N LYS A 42 -14.94 -10.23 -12.60
CA LYS A 42 -14.04 -9.26 -11.96
C LYS A 42 -12.96 -9.92 -11.13
N THR A 43 -12.96 -11.25 -11.04
CA THR A 43 -11.93 -11.99 -10.30
C THR A 43 -10.63 -11.96 -11.09
N LEU A 44 -9.55 -11.58 -10.41
CA LEU A 44 -8.22 -11.44 -11.00
C LEU A 44 -7.27 -12.51 -10.45
N PRO A 45 -6.37 -13.06 -11.27
CA PRO A 45 -5.44 -14.11 -10.86
C PRO A 45 -4.18 -13.56 -10.15
N PHE A 46 -4.33 -12.51 -9.32
CA PHE A 46 -3.22 -11.92 -8.58
C PHE A 46 -3.07 -12.51 -7.17
N LYS A 47 -1.83 -12.72 -6.75
CA LYS A 47 -1.46 -13.24 -5.41
C LYS A 47 -1.60 -12.17 -4.32
N GLY A 48 -1.43 -12.58 -3.07
CA GLY A 48 -1.38 -11.68 -1.90
C GLY A 48 -2.69 -11.58 -1.12
N CYS A 49 -3.79 -12.13 -1.64
CA CYS A 49 -5.00 -12.30 -0.85
C CYS A 49 -4.85 -13.50 0.09
N HIS A 50 -5.15 -13.29 1.37
CA HIS A 50 -5.07 -14.31 2.41
C HIS A 50 -6.46 -14.79 2.83
N GLY A 51 -6.56 -16.06 3.21
CA GLY A 51 -7.81 -16.70 3.64
C GLY A 51 -8.76 -16.99 2.48
N TRP A 52 -10.07 -16.98 2.75
CA TRP A 52 -11.13 -17.23 1.78
C TRP A 52 -11.46 -15.97 0.96
N LYS A 53 -10.43 -15.35 0.38
CA LYS A 53 -10.52 -14.09 -0.37
C LYS A 53 -9.85 -14.22 -1.73
N ASN A 54 -10.44 -13.58 -2.72
CA ASN A 54 -9.90 -13.46 -4.07
C ASN A 54 -9.50 -12.02 -4.36
N CYS A 55 -8.58 -11.85 -5.31
CA CYS A 55 -8.33 -10.54 -5.87
C CYS A 55 -9.48 -10.14 -6.79
N CYS A 56 -9.99 -8.93 -6.63
CA CYS A 56 -11.14 -8.45 -7.38
C CYS A 56 -10.92 -7.06 -7.97
N ASP A 57 -11.38 -6.87 -9.20
CA ASP A 57 -11.41 -5.58 -9.89
C ASP A 57 -12.56 -4.70 -9.38
N HIS A 58 -12.35 -4.14 -8.20
CA HIS A 58 -13.26 -3.22 -7.53
C HIS A 58 -12.47 -2.00 -7.04
N PRO A 59 -12.04 -1.11 -7.95
CA PRO A 59 -11.18 0.03 -7.63
C PRO A 59 -11.84 1.03 -6.67
N GLU A 60 -13.17 1.07 -6.63
CA GLU A 60 -13.94 1.87 -5.68
C GLU A 60 -13.70 1.42 -4.23
N TYR A 61 -13.57 0.11 -3.99
CA TYR A 61 -13.31 -0.42 -2.65
C TYR A 61 -11.85 -0.18 -2.20
N ALA A 62 -10.95 0.16 -3.12
CA ALA A 62 -9.59 0.58 -2.76
C ALA A 62 -9.57 1.95 -2.07
N LYS A 63 -10.65 2.74 -2.15
CA LYS A 63 -10.75 4.03 -1.46
C LYS A 63 -10.72 3.85 0.06
N CYS A 64 -10.03 4.75 0.74
CA CYS A 64 -9.78 4.65 2.17
C CYS A 64 -11.04 4.44 3.03
N HIS A 65 -12.13 5.15 2.70
CA HIS A 65 -13.39 5.04 3.45
C HIS A 65 -14.03 3.65 3.36
N HIS A 66 -13.96 2.96 2.22
CA HIS A 66 -14.45 1.59 2.07
C HIS A 66 -13.61 0.58 2.87
N ARG A 67 -12.35 0.92 3.15
CA ARG A 67 -11.46 0.16 4.04
C ARG A 67 -11.68 0.49 5.52
N GLY A 68 -12.68 1.32 5.85
CA GLY A 68 -12.96 1.74 7.22
C GLY A 68 -11.99 2.79 7.77
N GLY A 69 -11.24 3.46 6.89
CA GLY A 69 -10.29 4.50 7.25
C GLY A 69 -10.76 5.90 6.91
N THR A 70 -9.96 6.89 7.30
CA THR A 70 -10.12 8.29 6.93
C THR A 70 -8.82 8.82 6.31
N CYS A 71 -8.94 9.66 5.29
CA CYS A 71 -7.79 10.33 4.69
C CYS A 71 -7.33 11.48 5.59
N LYS A 72 -6.04 11.49 5.92
CA LYS A 72 -5.39 12.53 6.73
C LYS A 72 -4.00 12.79 6.17
N SER A 73 -3.49 14.01 6.31
CA SER A 73 -2.10 14.32 5.91
C SER A 73 -1.08 13.46 6.65
N GLU A 74 -1.34 13.18 7.93
CA GLU A 74 -0.56 12.26 8.75
C GLU A 74 -1.49 11.41 9.62
N CYS A 75 -1.15 10.13 9.79
CA CYS A 75 -1.86 9.26 10.72
C CYS A 75 -1.38 9.53 12.16
N PRO A 76 -2.29 9.85 13.10
CA PRO A 76 -1.98 9.90 14.52
C PRO A 76 -1.35 8.59 15.01
N LYS A 77 -0.56 8.65 16.09
CA LYS A 77 0.05 7.43 16.69
C LYS A 77 -0.94 6.36 17.14
N SER A 78 -2.21 6.73 17.33
CA SER A 78 -3.31 5.82 17.66
C SER A 78 -3.89 5.08 16.46
N ASP A 79 -3.56 5.52 15.24
CA ASP A 79 -4.10 5.00 14.00
C ASP A 79 -3.07 4.10 13.29
N ILE A 80 -3.56 3.19 12.45
CA ILE A 80 -2.72 2.42 11.52
C ILE A 80 -2.82 3.01 10.14
N GLU A 81 -1.68 3.32 9.51
CA GLU A 81 -1.61 3.68 8.10
C GLU A 81 -1.89 2.44 7.23
N HIS A 82 -2.93 2.49 6.39
CA HIS A 82 -3.26 1.44 5.44
C HIS A 82 -2.49 1.68 4.13
N PRO A 83 -1.53 0.83 3.75
CA PRO A 83 -0.62 1.08 2.63
C PRO A 83 -1.32 1.18 1.26
N TYR A 84 -2.43 0.47 1.09
CA TYR A 84 -3.19 0.44 -0.18
C TYR A 84 -4.49 1.26 -0.17
N GLY A 85 -4.73 2.06 0.87
CA GLY A 85 -5.94 2.88 0.96
C GLY A 85 -5.79 4.15 0.13
N ARG A 86 -6.62 4.31 -0.90
CA ARG A 86 -6.55 5.48 -1.79
C ARG A 86 -7.28 6.68 -1.21
N CYS A 87 -6.61 7.82 -1.23
CA CYS A 87 -7.14 9.12 -0.87
C CYS A 87 -7.31 10.02 -2.11
N PRO A 88 -8.16 11.06 -2.04
CA PRO A 88 -8.35 11.99 -3.16
C PRO A 88 -7.06 12.73 -3.54
N THR A 89 -6.18 12.96 -2.58
CA THR A 89 -4.91 13.67 -2.77
C THR A 89 -3.74 12.75 -2.38
N GLU A 90 -2.67 12.75 -3.19
CA GLU A 90 -1.50 11.90 -2.97
C GLU A 90 -0.71 12.23 -1.68
N GLN A 91 -0.93 13.41 -1.11
CA GLN A 91 -0.32 13.87 0.14
C GLN A 91 -1.04 13.30 1.37
N GLU A 92 -2.22 12.71 1.19
CA GLU A 92 -3.01 12.12 2.26
C GLU A 92 -2.75 10.63 2.36
N LYS A 93 -2.71 10.16 3.60
CA LYS A 93 -2.56 8.77 3.99
C LYS A 93 -3.89 8.23 4.46
N CYS A 94 -4.15 6.96 4.18
CA CYS A 94 -5.32 6.29 4.69
C CYS A 94 -5.08 5.81 6.13
N CYS A 95 -5.80 6.36 7.09
CA CYS A 95 -5.60 6.05 8.51
C CYS A 95 -6.80 5.27 9.07
N LEU A 96 -6.54 4.11 9.64
CA LEU A 96 -7.50 3.26 10.34
C LEU A 96 -7.48 3.58 11.83
N THR A 97 -8.58 4.09 12.37
CA THR A 97 -8.71 4.36 13.82
C THR A 97 -9.30 3.15 14.52
N PHE A 98 -8.57 2.59 15.48
CA PHE A 98 -9.10 1.49 16.31
C PHE A 98 -10.27 1.96 17.18
N GLY A 99 -11.38 1.21 17.16
CA GLY A 99 -12.56 1.48 17.98
C GLY A 99 -13.68 2.23 17.28
N GLN A 100 -13.44 2.79 16.08
CA GLN A 100 -14.56 3.09 15.18
C GLN A 100 -15.08 1.75 14.64
N LYS A 101 -16.18 1.27 15.24
CA LYS A 101 -17.02 0.25 14.59
C LYS A 101 -17.35 0.77 13.20
N SER A 102 -16.68 0.22 12.19
CA SER A 102 -17.18 0.24 10.82
C SER A 102 -18.60 -0.33 10.89
N ASN A 103 -19.59 0.55 10.73
CA ASN A 103 -20.95 0.10 10.55
C ASN A 103 -20.94 -0.77 9.31
N ARG A 104 -21.36 -2.03 9.50
CA ARG A 104 -21.81 -3.01 8.51
C ARG A 104 -21.76 -2.51 7.06
N TRP A 105 -20.85 -3.12 6.30
CA TRP A 105 -21.02 -3.67 4.95
C TRP A 105 -22.41 -3.47 4.33
#